data_AF-A0A832PVI2-F1
#
_entry.id   AF-A0A832PVI2-F1
#
_cell.length_a   1.000
_cell.length_b   1.000
_cell.length_c   1.000
_cell.angle_alpha   90.00
_cell.angle_beta   90.00
_cell.angle_gamma   90.00
#
_symmetry.space_group_name_H-M   'P 1'
#
loop_
_entity.id
_entity.type
_entity.pdbx_description
1 polymer ?
#
loop_
_entity_poly.entity_id
_entity_poly.type
_entity_poly.pdbx_seq_one_letter_code
_entity_poly.pdbx_strand_id
1 'polypeptide(L)'
;MAFIIPKEDCDKIIDVLAGNYGLRLKNERFNVTGRVEPTFVEIKVVLYKLDQTQSYWMEFRAALMENKMSEEEALDLVLDFIGYYLDHYFDSHRDLILPLDFQPYEIGDGIVYARGDITNPSLDAEADRILEAGIRLENQGKS
;
A
#
# COMPACT_ATOMS: atom_id res chain seq x y z
N MET A 1 9.82 8.87 18.05
CA MET A 1 9.03 8.06 19.03
C MET A 1 8.16 7.12 18.21
N ALA A 2 7.89 5.88 18.64
CA ALA A 2 7.02 5.01 17.85
C ALA A 2 5.53 5.36 18.07
N PHE A 3 4.80 5.71 17.01
CA PHE A 3 3.35 5.95 17.08
C PHE A 3 2.64 5.66 15.75
N ILE A 4 1.34 5.40 15.84
CA ILE A 4 0.46 5.27 14.67
C ILE A 4 -0.04 6.66 14.30
N ILE A 5 0.04 7.02 13.02
CA ILE A 5 -0.49 8.29 12.53
C ILE A 5 -1.99 8.34 12.83
N PRO A 6 -2.51 9.40 13.47
CA PRO A 6 -3.91 9.50 13.83
C PRO A 6 -4.83 9.26 12.63
N LYS A 7 -5.98 8.64 12.90
CA LYS A 7 -6.98 8.38 11.86
C LYS A 7 -7.41 9.66 11.14
N GLU A 8 -7.58 10.76 11.87
CA GLU A 8 -7.97 12.05 11.29
C GLU A 8 -6.97 12.56 10.25
N ASP A 9 -5.68 12.31 10.43
CA ASP A 9 -4.65 12.69 9.46
C ASP A 9 -4.63 11.74 8.26
N CYS A 10 -4.88 10.44 8.49
CA CYS A 10 -5.08 9.47 7.41
C CYS A 10 -6.31 9.82 6.56
N ASP A 11 -7.41 10.24 7.19
CA ASP A 11 -8.63 10.65 6.51
C ASP A 11 -8.39 11.89 5.63
N LYS A 12 -7.59 12.87 6.09
CA LYS A 12 -7.17 14.01 5.25
C LYS A 12 -6.37 13.58 4.03
N ILE A 13 -5.45 12.62 4.17
CA ILE A 13 -4.69 12.08 3.05
C ILE A 13 -5.63 11.40 2.05
N ILE A 14 -6.60 10.61 2.54
CA ILE A 14 -7.62 9.97 1.70
C ILE A 14 -8.42 11.02 0.93
N ASP A 15 -8.85 12.10 1.57
CA ASP A 15 -9.62 13.17 0.93
C ASP A 15 -8.83 13.85 -0.19
N VAL A 16 -7.53 14.12 0.02
CA VAL A 16 -6.64 14.68 -1.01
C VAL A 16 -6.47 13.69 -2.18
N LEU A 17 -6.19 12.41 -1.91
CA LEU A 17 -6.06 11.39 -2.94
C LEU A 17 -7.37 11.21 -3.73
N ALA A 18 -8.51 11.21 -3.05
CA ALA A 18 -9.82 11.12 -3.68
C ALA A 18 -10.14 12.37 -4.52
N GLY A 19 -9.75 13.56 -4.07
CA GLY A 19 -9.87 14.81 -4.82
C GLY A 19 -9.04 14.80 -6.10
N ASN A 20 -7.79 14.34 -6.03
CA ASN A 20 -6.87 14.30 -7.18
C ASN A 20 -7.21 13.20 -8.18
N TYR A 21 -7.57 12.01 -7.68
CA TYR A 21 -7.70 10.81 -8.51
C TYR A 21 -9.13 10.29 -8.68
N GLY A 22 -10.13 10.92 -8.05
CA GLY A 22 -11.51 10.42 -8.01
C GLY A 22 -12.12 10.09 -9.38
N LEU A 23 -11.82 10.90 -10.40
CA LEU A 23 -12.30 10.68 -11.78
C LEU A 23 -11.63 9.47 -12.47
N ARG A 24 -10.50 9.00 -11.94
CA ARG A 24 -9.72 7.86 -12.46
C ARG A 24 -10.05 6.54 -11.75
N LEU A 25 -10.79 6.60 -10.64
CA LEU A 25 -11.20 5.44 -9.86
C LEU A 25 -12.28 4.61 -10.57
N LYS A 26 -12.13 3.29 -10.59
CA LYS A 26 -13.04 2.36 -11.26
C LYS A 26 -13.79 1.50 -10.25
N ASN A 27 -14.77 2.11 -9.55
CA ASN A 27 -15.47 1.48 -8.42
C ASN A 27 -14.49 1.08 -7.29
N GLU A 28 -13.53 1.97 -7.02
CA GLU A 28 -12.44 1.76 -6.08
C GLU A 28 -12.49 2.81 -4.98
N ARG A 29 -11.82 2.51 -3.86
CA ARG A 29 -11.57 3.47 -2.78
C ARG A 29 -10.16 3.33 -2.26
N PHE A 30 -9.63 4.44 -1.77
CA PHE A 30 -8.42 4.45 -0.98
C PHE A 30 -8.71 4.08 0.47
N ASN A 31 -7.75 3.42 1.09
CA ASN A 31 -7.57 3.33 2.54
C ASN A 31 -6.11 3.66 2.83
N VAL A 32 -5.87 4.48 3.84
CA VAL A 32 -4.53 4.93 4.23
C VAL A 32 -4.34 4.64 5.70
N THR A 33 -3.19 4.07 6.02
CA THR A 33 -2.70 3.94 7.39
C THR A 33 -1.25 4.36 7.41
N GLY A 34 -0.77 4.89 8.54
CA GLY A 34 0.63 5.25 8.66
C GLY A 34 1.17 5.04 10.07
N ARG A 35 2.49 4.97 10.17
CA ARG A 35 3.20 4.92 11.44
C ARG A 35 4.52 5.63 11.33
N VAL A 36 4.96 6.14 12.47
CA VAL A 36 6.28 6.69 12.68
C VAL A 36 7.01 5.77 13.63
N GLU A 37 8.21 5.37 13.25
CA GLU A 37 9.12 4.55 14.03
C GLU A 37 10.41 5.37 14.29
N PRO A 38 11.24 5.01 15.28
CA PRO A 38 12.47 5.75 15.57
C PRO A 38 13.44 5.88 14.39
N THR A 39 13.30 5.03 13.36
CA THR A 39 14.21 4.97 12.21
C THR A 39 13.53 5.27 10.88
N PHE A 40 12.20 5.30 10.78
CA PHE A 40 11.50 5.57 9.53
C PHE A 40 10.08 6.08 9.73
N VAL A 41 9.55 6.76 8.72
CA VAL A 41 8.12 7.01 8.54
C VAL A 41 7.61 6.06 7.48
N GLU A 42 6.45 5.43 7.72
CA GLU A 42 5.78 4.54 6.78
C GLU A 42 4.35 4.99 6.53
N ILE A 43 3.97 5.07 5.26
CA ILE A 43 2.58 5.18 4.81
C ILE A 43 2.22 3.95 4.00
N LYS A 44 1.09 3.35 4.32
CA LYS A 44 0.46 2.29 3.54
C LYS A 44 -0.79 2.83 2.88
N VAL A 45 -0.84 2.70 1.56
CA VAL A 45 -2.00 3.06 0.73
C VAL A 45 -2.57 1.76 0.16
N VAL A 46 -3.87 1.57 0.29
CA VAL A 46 -4.60 0.46 -0.32
C VAL A 46 -5.65 1.01 -1.26
N LEU A 47 -5.56 0.63 -2.54
CA LEU A 47 -6.59 0.88 -3.53
C LEU A 47 -7.37 -0.42 -3.74
N TYR A 48 -8.60 -0.48 -3.21
CA TYR A 48 -9.41 -1.69 -3.28
C TYR A 48 -10.68 -1.44 -4.09
N LYS A 49 -11.10 -2.44 -4.88
CA LYS A 49 -12.39 -2.43 -5.55
C LYS A 49 -13.51 -2.75 -4.56
N LEU A 50 -14.63 -2.05 -4.71
CA LEU A 50 -15.81 -2.27 -3.86
C LEU A 50 -16.48 -3.63 -4.09
N ASP A 51 -16.24 -4.26 -5.25
CA ASP A 51 -16.67 -5.63 -5.54
C ASP A 51 -15.73 -6.71 -4.98
N GLN A 52 -14.66 -6.32 -4.29
CA GLN A 52 -13.65 -7.20 -3.67
C GLN A 52 -12.89 -8.11 -4.65
N THR A 53 -12.95 -7.83 -5.95
CA THR A 53 -12.24 -8.63 -6.97
C THR A 53 -10.75 -8.30 -7.06
N GLN A 54 -10.35 -7.15 -6.52
CA GLN A 54 -8.97 -6.68 -6.58
C GLN A 54 -8.67 -5.72 -5.42
N SER A 55 -7.49 -5.87 -4.82
CA SER A 55 -6.91 -4.94 -3.87
C SER A 55 -5.44 -4.74 -4.21
N TYR A 56 -5.02 -3.49 -4.39
CA TYR A 56 -3.62 -3.14 -4.56
C TYR A 56 -3.12 -2.43 -3.31
N TRP A 57 -2.26 -3.09 -2.54
CA TRP A 57 -1.63 -2.47 -1.38
C TRP A 57 -0.22 -2.01 -1.74
N MET A 58 0.15 -0.84 -1.23
CA MET A 58 1.42 -0.16 -1.47
C MET A 58 1.94 0.35 -0.12
N GLU A 59 3.23 0.13 0.13
CA GLU A 59 3.90 0.59 1.34
C GLU A 59 5.10 1.44 0.96
N PHE A 60 5.20 2.62 1.56
CA PHE A 60 6.22 3.63 1.28
C PHE A 60 6.92 4.00 2.58
N ARG A 61 8.25 3.98 2.59
CA ARG A 61 9.09 4.24 3.75
C ARG A 61 10.16 5.27 3.46
N ALA A 62 10.27 6.29 4.31
CA ALA A 62 11.44 7.16 4.36
C ALA A 62 12.26 6.85 5.62
N ALA A 63 13.51 6.42 5.44
CA ALA A 63 14.43 6.16 6.54
C ALA A 63 15.01 7.50 7.06
N LEU A 64 14.81 7.80 8.35
CA LEU A 64 15.14 9.11 8.94
C LEU A 64 16.64 9.41 8.92
N MET A 65 17.47 8.43 9.31
CA MET A 65 18.91 8.60 9.40
C MET A 65 19.59 8.70 8.03
N GLU A 66 19.15 7.90 7.07
CA GLU A 66 19.70 7.89 5.71
C GLU A 66 19.41 9.21 5.00
N ASN A 67 18.17 9.68 5.13
CA ASN A 67 17.72 10.94 4.57
C ASN A 67 18.11 12.18 5.39
N LYS A 68 18.65 12.00 6.61
CA LYS A 68 19.05 13.07 7.55
C LYS A 68 17.94 14.09 7.82
N MET A 69 16.72 13.59 8.02
CA MET A 69 15.52 14.41 8.17
C MET A 69 14.73 14.07 9.43
N SER A 70 13.89 15.00 9.84
CA SER A 70 12.91 14.83 10.90
C SER A 70 11.74 13.93 10.48
N GLU A 71 10.92 13.53 11.45
CA GLU A 71 9.70 12.74 11.22
C GLU A 71 8.70 13.48 10.32
N GLU A 72 8.61 14.81 10.44
CA GLU A 72 7.72 15.68 9.64
C GLU A 72 8.19 15.76 8.18
N GLU A 73 9.47 16.08 7.97
CA GLU A 73 10.08 16.13 6.63
C GLU A 73 10.01 14.76 5.91
N ALA A 74 10.18 13.67 6.65
CA ALA A 74 10.04 12.31 6.11
C ALA A 74 8.61 11.98 5.71
N LEU A 75 7.62 12.46 6.46
CA LEU A 75 6.20 12.30 6.11
C LEU A 75 5.89 13.06 4.82
N ASP A 76 6.31 14.32 4.71
CA ASP A 76 6.12 15.15 3.51
C ASP A 76 6.75 14.48 2.28
N LEU A 77 7.99 14.00 2.40
CA LEU A 77 8.69 13.27 1.33
C LEU A 77 7.90 12.04 0.86
N VAL A 78 7.36 11.26 1.81
CA VAL A 78 6.58 10.06 1.48
C VAL A 78 5.27 10.44 0.78
N LEU A 79 4.59 11.51 1.22
CA LEU A 79 3.35 11.97 0.60
C LEU A 79 3.58 12.51 -0.81
N ASP A 80 4.66 13.25 -1.04
CA ASP A 80 5.07 13.71 -2.36
C ASP A 80 5.36 12.52 -3.30
N PHE A 81 6.08 11.51 -2.80
CA PHE A 81 6.35 10.30 -3.57
C PHE A 81 5.09 9.51 -3.90
N ILE A 82 4.12 9.43 -2.99
CA ILE A 82 2.82 8.78 -3.23
C ILE A 82 2.09 9.48 -4.37
N GLY A 83 2.03 10.82 -4.38
CA GLY A 83 1.42 11.58 -5.45
C GLY A 83 2.10 11.32 -6.80
N TYR A 84 3.42 11.46 -6.84
CA TYR A 84 4.23 11.15 -8.03
C TYR A 84 3.96 9.73 -8.55
N TYR A 85 4.03 8.72 -7.67
CA TYR A 85 3.81 7.33 -8.05
C TYR A 85 2.40 7.10 -8.60
N LEU A 86 1.37 7.65 -7.94
CA LEU A 86 -0.03 7.46 -8.35
C LEU A 86 -0.33 8.15 -9.69
N ASP A 87 0.25 9.31 -9.95
CA ASP A 87 0.16 9.97 -11.27
C ASP A 87 0.63 9.00 -12.37
N HIS A 88 1.83 8.44 -12.21
CA HIS A 88 2.40 7.47 -13.15
C HIS A 88 1.59 6.16 -13.22
N TYR A 89 1.12 5.64 -12.09
CA TYR A 89 0.27 4.47 -12.04
C TYR A 89 -0.99 4.65 -12.90
N PHE A 90 -1.69 5.77 -12.73
CA PHE A 90 -2.91 6.02 -13.47
C PHE A 90 -2.66 6.39 -14.95
N ASP A 91 -1.60 7.17 -15.23
CA ASP A 91 -1.24 7.57 -16.60
C ASP A 91 -0.75 6.39 -17.44
N SER A 92 -0.06 5.42 -16.82
CA SER A 92 0.32 4.15 -17.45
C SER A 92 -0.84 3.16 -17.58
N HIS A 93 -2.09 3.62 -17.40
CA HIS A 93 -3.29 2.75 -17.43
C HIS A 93 -3.22 1.59 -16.45
N ARG A 94 -2.45 1.75 -15.36
CA ARG A 94 -2.26 0.80 -14.24
C ARG A 94 -1.28 -0.34 -14.53
N ASP A 95 -0.41 -0.16 -15.52
CA ASP A 95 0.63 -1.13 -15.86
C ASP A 95 1.87 -1.01 -14.95
N LEU A 96 2.09 0.15 -14.31
CA LEU A 96 3.18 0.36 -13.36
C LEU A 96 2.84 -0.27 -12.00
N ILE A 97 3.57 -1.31 -11.58
CA ILE A 97 3.36 -1.97 -10.29
C ILE A 97 4.66 -1.98 -9.50
N LEU A 98 4.58 -1.61 -8.21
CA LEU A 98 5.68 -1.75 -7.27
C LEU A 98 6.12 -3.22 -7.11
N PRO A 99 7.41 -3.47 -6.89
CA PRO A 99 7.92 -4.79 -6.56
C PRO A 99 7.42 -5.27 -5.19
N LEU A 100 7.43 -6.59 -4.98
CA LEU A 100 7.02 -7.19 -3.70
C LEU A 100 7.99 -6.86 -2.56
N ASP A 101 9.27 -6.76 -2.87
CA ASP A 101 10.32 -6.35 -1.93
C ASP A 101 10.53 -4.85 -1.97
N PHE A 102 10.93 -4.26 -0.83
CA PHE A 102 11.29 -2.84 -0.79
C PHE A 102 12.44 -2.53 -1.73
N GLN A 103 12.18 -1.65 -2.70
CA GLN A 103 13.21 -1.08 -3.56
C GLN A 103 13.36 0.42 -3.27
N PRO A 104 14.59 0.96 -3.37
CA PRO A 104 14.83 2.39 -3.19
C PRO A 104 14.40 3.16 -4.45
N TYR A 105 13.80 4.33 -4.24
CA TYR A 105 13.44 5.29 -5.27
C TYR A 105 13.94 6.67 -4.86
N GLU A 106 14.72 7.31 -5.72
CA GLU A 106 15.23 8.67 -5.51
C GLU A 106 14.15 9.69 -5.88
N ILE A 107 13.88 10.64 -4.99
CA ILE A 107 12.95 11.75 -5.20
C ILE A 107 13.51 13.03 -4.57
N GLY A 108 13.82 14.01 -5.43
CA GLY A 108 14.56 15.20 -4.99
C GLY A 108 15.91 14.81 -4.39
N ASP A 109 16.15 15.25 -3.15
CA ASP A 109 17.36 14.91 -2.38
C ASP A 109 17.16 13.72 -1.42
N GLY A 110 16.01 13.05 -1.48
CA GLY A 110 15.62 11.96 -0.59
C GLY A 110 15.45 10.60 -1.27
N ILE A 111 15.39 9.56 -0.46
CA ILE A 111 15.15 8.17 -0.86
C ILE A 111 13.90 7.67 -0.15
N VAL A 112 12.94 7.19 -0.95
CA VAL A 112 11.77 6.45 -0.48
C VAL A 112 11.90 4.99 -0.87
N TYR A 113 11.77 4.09 0.09
CA TYR A 113 11.68 2.67 -0.17
C TYR A 113 10.22 2.30 -0.38
N ALA A 114 9.89 1.68 -1.51
CA ALA A 114 8.52 1.32 -1.83
C ALA A 114 8.39 -0.15 -2.23
N ARG A 115 7.25 -0.74 -1.87
CA ARG A 115 6.82 -2.07 -2.29
C ARG A 115 5.30 -2.14 -2.43
N GLY A 116 4.79 -3.14 -3.13
CA GLY A 116 3.36 -3.39 -3.23
C GLY A 116 3.03 -4.72 -3.86
N ASP A 117 1.74 -5.08 -3.80
CA ASP A 117 1.23 -6.30 -4.43
C ASP A 117 -0.27 -6.21 -4.69
N ILE A 118 -0.71 -6.90 -5.74
CA ILE A 118 -2.13 -7.00 -6.12
C ILE A 118 -2.67 -8.35 -5.63
N THR A 119 -3.67 -8.30 -4.78
CA THR A 119 -4.38 -9.48 -4.29
C THR A 119 -5.83 -9.51 -4.76
N ASN A 120 -6.47 -10.67 -4.64
CA ASN A 120 -7.90 -10.83 -4.85
C ASN A 120 -8.55 -11.29 -3.53
N PRO A 121 -9.06 -10.35 -2.72
CA PRO A 121 -9.61 -10.66 -1.40
C PRO A 121 -10.71 -11.72 -1.42
N SER A 122 -11.50 -11.80 -2.50
CA SER A 122 -12.55 -12.81 -2.63
C SER A 122 -12.00 -14.22 -2.82
N LEU A 123 -10.87 -14.37 -3.53
CA LEU A 123 -10.20 -15.65 -3.69
C LEU A 123 -9.43 -16.05 -2.43
N ASP A 124 -8.79 -15.08 -1.77
CA ASP A 124 -8.10 -15.31 -0.51
C ASP A 124 -9.07 -15.85 0.55
N ALA A 125 -10.25 -15.23 0.68
CA ALA A 125 -11.30 -15.67 1.58
C ALA A 125 -11.85 -17.07 1.23
N GLU A 126 -11.95 -17.41 -0.07
CA GLU A 126 -12.37 -18.76 -0.47
C GLU A 126 -11.31 -19.82 -0.16
N ALA A 127 -10.03 -19.50 -0.38
CA ALA A 127 -8.93 -20.38 -0.01
C ALA A 127 -8.93 -20.66 1.50
N ASP A 128 -9.11 -19.62 2.32
CA ASP A 128 -9.22 -19.76 3.77
C ASP A 128 -10.41 -20.66 4.16
N ARG A 129 -11.58 -20.47 3.55
CA ARG A 129 -12.75 -21.35 3.76
C ARG A 129 -12.46 -22.80 3.42
N ILE A 130 -11.78 -23.07 2.31
CA ILE A 130 -11.42 -24.44 1.88
C ILE A 130 -10.43 -25.07 2.88
N LEU A 131 -9.44 -24.31 3.35
CA LEU A 131 -8.47 -24.77 4.35
C LEU A 131 -9.14 -25.06 5.69
N GLU A 132 -10.03 -24.19 6.15
CA GLU A 132 -10.80 -24.34 7.39
C GLU A 132 -11.78 -25.52 7.33
N ALA A 133 -12.40 -25.77 6.17
CA ALA A 133 -13.28 -26.92 5.95
C ALA A 133 -12.52 -28.26 6.02
N GLY A 134 -11.18 -28.22 5.96
CA GLY A 134 -10.29 -29.37 6.00
C GLY A 134 -10.28 -30.10 4.66
N ILE A 135 -9.11 -30.17 4.02
CA ILE A 135 -8.90 -31.12 2.93
C ILE A 135 -8.93 -32.51 3.56
N ARG A 136 -10.01 -33.28 3.33
CA ARG A 136 -9.92 -34.73 3.46
C ARG A 136 -8.91 -35.20 2.44
N LEU A 137 -7.67 -35.43 2.88
CA LEU A 137 -6.77 -36.31 2.17
C LEU A 137 -7.44 -37.68 2.18
N GLU A 138 -8.22 -37.98 1.15
CA GLU A 138 -8.58 -39.36 0.86
C GLU A 138 -7.25 -40.06 0.63
N ASN A 139 -6.79 -40.76 1.68
CA ASN A 139 -5.74 -41.75 1.56
C ASN A 139 -6.20 -42.72 0.47
N GLN A 140 -5.75 -42.50 -0.76
CA GLN A 140 -5.66 -43.55 -1.75
C GLN A 140 -4.53 -44.49 -1.31
N GLY A 141 -4.79 -45.19 -0.21
CA GLY A 141 -4.13 -46.44 0.13
C GLY A 141 -4.55 -47.44 -0.92
N LYS A 142 -3.73 -47.52 -1.97
CA LYS A 142 -3.71 -48.62 -2.93
C LYS A 142 -3.65 -49.95 -2.17
N SER A 143 -4.59 -50.82 -2.56
CA SER A 143 -4.55 -52.29 -2.61
C SER A 143 -4.17 -53.08 -1.36
#